data_AF-A0A948VHW8-F1
#
_entry.id   AF-A0A948VHW8-F1
#
_cell.length_a   1.000
_cell.length_b   1.000
_cell.length_c   1.000
_cell.angle_alpha   90.00
_cell.angle_beta   90.00
_cell.angle_gamma   90.00
#
_symmetry.space_group_name_H-M   'P 1'
#
loop_
_entity.id
_entity.type
_entity.pdbx_description
1 polymer ?
#
loop_
_entity_poly.entity_id
_entity_poly.type
_entity_poly.pdbx_seq_one_letter_code
_entity_poly.pdbx_strand_id
1 'polypeptide(L)'
;DGTTGQVAGYEIRHSTGAPFSWDDSSLWKSFRHSSGPAGTQEIETVSGLEHDLTYYFRIMAIDDIGLTSLSNIATYYLEKPPDAVITSIDAGGIKILNRTICVSEKADISVYFNTGIDSSTLSGALQLHAIKDRTGNNLLSEISGSTEYRQETFRAVFTPHKELLKGWTYRFSVNLPLNVSDGVQNPLVFATVLEPGLPNVIIGDDEKTMVKLEGITENEKIGVIINTRPDEKTTVANPHNIATATEKVLNSGDRFTYVLSSTLREITVYDDTGHVRVDMNNQAEIIIPYRDAERDGIIDNSDPKVFARNLSACYLNEGTKTWEMSGGTVNGQETNVSVLSKRMGVYALLGSRNTDASVSFAYPVPFEPHTGQVSIKFGKPPDAPLPSECRIRIYSISGALITELHETDGDGIHTWSPVTDGVGMEIASGVYIYVIDGGVNKKHGKLAVIR
;
A
#
# COMPACT_ATOMS: atom_id res chain seq x y z
N ASP A 1 54.60 -55.61 -30.92
CA ASP A 1 53.77 -54.81 -31.85
C ASP A 1 53.01 -53.73 -31.09
N GLY A 2 53.72 -52.74 -30.53
CA GLY A 2 53.17 -51.84 -29.50
C GLY A 2 52.46 -50.57 -30.00
N THR A 3 52.23 -50.39 -31.31
CA THR A 3 51.63 -49.15 -31.86
C THR A 3 50.79 -49.34 -33.13
N THR A 4 50.53 -50.57 -33.59
CA THR A 4 49.91 -50.84 -34.91
C THR A 4 48.48 -51.38 -34.86
N GLY A 5 47.90 -51.59 -33.67
CA GLY A 5 46.50 -51.99 -33.51
C GLY A 5 45.55 -50.80 -33.52
N GLN A 6 44.46 -50.89 -34.28
CA GLN A 6 43.41 -49.88 -34.31
C GLN A 6 42.23 -50.32 -33.43
N VAL A 7 41.81 -49.45 -32.53
CA VAL A 7 40.56 -49.65 -31.78
C VAL A 7 39.39 -49.56 -32.75
N ALA A 8 38.54 -50.57 -32.77
CA ALA A 8 37.30 -50.59 -33.56
C ALA A 8 36.18 -49.80 -32.86
N GLY A 9 36.15 -49.82 -31.52
CA GLY A 9 35.21 -49.03 -30.74
C GLY A 9 35.38 -49.15 -29.24
N TYR A 10 34.45 -48.54 -28.51
CA TYR A 10 34.46 -48.46 -27.05
C TYR A 10 33.14 -48.87 -26.45
N GLU A 11 33.18 -49.69 -25.41
CA GLU A 11 32.08 -49.82 -24.46
C GLU A 11 32.28 -48.79 -23.35
N ILE A 12 31.23 -48.02 -23.04
CA ILE A 12 31.29 -46.91 -22.08
C ILE A 12 30.35 -47.21 -20.93
N ARG A 13 30.88 -47.18 -19.71
CA ARG A 13 30.12 -47.44 -18.49
C ARG A 13 30.38 -46.37 -17.43
N HIS A 14 29.42 -46.20 -16.53
CA HIS A 14 29.54 -45.33 -15.37
C HIS A 14 29.01 -46.01 -14.10
N SER A 15 29.50 -45.59 -12.93
CA SER A 15 29.00 -46.04 -11.63
C SER A 15 29.06 -44.90 -10.63
N THR A 16 28.20 -44.92 -9.63
CA THR A 16 28.25 -44.02 -8.46
C THR A 16 28.90 -44.68 -7.24
N GLY A 17 29.18 -45.99 -7.31
CA GLY A 17 29.87 -46.76 -6.28
C GLY A 17 31.39 -46.71 -6.42
N ALA A 18 32.10 -46.66 -5.28
CA ALA A 18 33.55 -46.78 -5.21
C ALA A 18 33.95 -48.02 -4.38
N PRO A 19 34.95 -48.83 -4.84
CA PRO A 19 35.69 -48.71 -6.09
C PRO A 19 34.84 -49.10 -7.32
N PHE A 20 35.22 -48.61 -8.51
CA PHE A 20 34.53 -48.95 -9.77
C PHE A 20 34.63 -50.45 -10.07
N SER A 21 33.49 -51.13 -10.15
CA SER A 21 33.34 -52.51 -10.64
C SER A 21 32.74 -52.48 -12.05
N TRP A 22 33.39 -53.16 -13.02
CA TRP A 22 32.91 -53.17 -14.41
C TRP A 22 31.57 -53.90 -14.54
N ASP A 23 31.45 -55.07 -13.91
CA ASP A 23 30.27 -55.93 -14.02
C ASP A 23 29.04 -55.33 -13.33
N ASP A 24 29.25 -54.55 -12.26
CA ASP A 24 28.18 -53.88 -11.51
C ASP A 24 27.92 -52.43 -11.96
N SER A 25 28.65 -51.93 -12.95
CA SER A 25 28.48 -50.57 -13.48
C SER A 25 27.34 -50.47 -14.49
N SER A 26 26.76 -49.28 -14.60
CA SER A 26 25.70 -48.97 -15.57
C SER A 26 26.29 -48.79 -16.96
N LEU A 27 25.65 -49.44 -17.94
CA LEU A 27 26.03 -49.32 -19.35
C LEU A 27 25.48 -48.02 -19.94
N TRP A 28 26.37 -47.11 -20.35
CA TRP A 28 25.98 -45.95 -21.14
C TRP A 28 25.82 -46.33 -22.62
N LYS A 29 26.83 -47.01 -23.16
CA LYS A 29 26.87 -47.37 -24.59
C LYS A 29 27.64 -48.66 -24.78
N SER A 30 26.98 -49.66 -25.38
CA SER A 30 27.56 -50.99 -25.65
C SER A 30 28.68 -50.96 -26.68
N PHE A 31 28.58 -50.09 -27.69
CA PHE A 31 29.62 -49.94 -28.70
C PHE A 31 29.57 -48.57 -29.37
N ARG A 32 30.60 -47.76 -29.14
CA ARG A 32 30.85 -46.50 -29.83
C ARG A 32 32.00 -46.70 -30.81
N HIS A 33 31.74 -46.62 -32.11
CA HIS A 33 32.78 -46.73 -33.13
C HIS A 33 33.89 -45.69 -32.92
N SER A 34 35.14 -46.11 -33.14
CA SER A 34 36.27 -45.19 -33.18
C SER A 34 36.10 -44.18 -34.33
N SER A 35 36.41 -42.91 -34.06
CA SER A 35 36.34 -41.83 -35.06
C SER A 35 37.59 -41.72 -35.95
N GLY A 36 38.63 -42.53 -35.74
CA GLY A 36 39.84 -42.44 -36.55
C GLY A 36 40.99 -43.36 -36.11
N PRO A 37 42.21 -43.14 -36.63
CA PRO A 37 43.40 -43.84 -36.16
C PRO A 37 43.74 -43.43 -34.72
N ALA A 38 44.61 -44.20 -34.07
CA ALA A 38 45.12 -43.90 -32.73
C ALA A 38 45.67 -42.46 -32.63
N GLY A 39 45.32 -41.77 -31.56
CA GLY A 39 45.67 -40.35 -31.34
C GLY A 39 44.61 -39.35 -31.85
N THR A 40 43.55 -39.81 -32.52
CA THR A 40 42.40 -38.96 -32.84
C THR A 40 41.66 -38.58 -31.55
N GLN A 41 41.34 -37.29 -31.37
CA GLN A 41 40.52 -36.86 -30.23
C GLN A 41 39.06 -37.24 -30.46
N GLU A 42 38.45 -37.85 -29.46
CA GLU A 42 37.07 -38.33 -29.51
C GLU A 42 36.25 -37.76 -28.35
N ILE A 43 34.96 -37.49 -28.61
CA ILE A 43 34.03 -36.91 -27.62
C ILE A 43 32.76 -37.75 -27.58
N GLU A 44 32.25 -38.02 -26.38
CA GLU A 44 30.94 -38.63 -26.14
C GLU A 44 30.23 -37.84 -25.04
N THR A 45 28.94 -37.54 -25.22
CA THR A 45 28.08 -36.89 -24.22
C THR A 45 27.26 -37.94 -23.50
N VAL A 46 27.47 -38.11 -22.20
CA VAL A 46 26.63 -38.94 -21.32
C VAL A 46 25.51 -38.07 -20.75
N SER A 47 24.25 -38.50 -20.86
CA SER A 47 23.07 -37.77 -20.38
C SER A 47 22.21 -38.60 -19.44
N GLY A 48 21.20 -37.99 -18.80
CA GLY A 48 20.30 -38.68 -17.87
C GLY A 48 20.92 -39.04 -16.52
N LEU A 49 22.03 -38.40 -16.16
CA LEU A 49 22.69 -38.58 -14.87
C LEU A 49 21.93 -37.85 -13.77
N GLU A 50 21.74 -38.50 -12.63
CA GLU A 50 21.24 -37.87 -11.40
C GLU A 50 22.30 -36.95 -10.79
N HIS A 51 21.86 -35.79 -10.32
CA HIS A 51 22.71 -34.81 -9.66
C HIS A 51 23.06 -35.20 -8.20
N ASP A 52 24.01 -34.46 -7.61
CA ASP A 52 24.55 -34.65 -6.26
C ASP A 52 25.28 -35.99 -6.06
N LEU A 53 25.80 -36.55 -7.15
CA LEU A 53 26.48 -37.85 -7.14
C LEU A 53 27.88 -37.73 -7.75
N THR A 54 28.80 -38.50 -7.18
CA THR A 54 30.11 -38.72 -7.81
C THR A 54 29.98 -39.86 -8.80
N TYR A 55 30.27 -39.57 -10.07
CA TYR A 55 30.33 -40.56 -11.13
C TYR A 55 31.78 -40.97 -11.39
N TYR A 56 31.95 -42.27 -11.54
CA TYR A 56 33.17 -42.91 -12.00
C TYR A 56 32.91 -43.47 -13.39
N PHE A 57 33.68 -43.04 -14.38
CA PHE A 57 33.57 -43.48 -15.77
C PHE A 57 34.77 -44.35 -16.13
N ARG A 58 34.50 -45.44 -16.85
CA ARG A 58 35.52 -46.23 -17.54
C ARG A 58 35.04 -46.58 -18.94
N ILE A 59 36.01 -46.71 -19.84
CA ILE A 59 35.79 -47.21 -21.18
C ILE A 59 36.61 -48.49 -21.39
N MET A 60 36.05 -49.42 -22.13
CA MET A 60 36.75 -50.59 -22.64
C MET A 60 36.96 -50.41 -24.12
N ALA A 61 38.22 -50.26 -24.54
CA ALA A 61 38.60 -50.22 -25.94
C ALA A 61 38.56 -51.65 -26.49
N ILE A 62 37.94 -51.84 -27.65
CA ILE A 62 37.77 -53.12 -28.34
C ILE A 62 38.39 -52.97 -29.72
N ASP A 63 39.36 -53.80 -30.08
CA ASP A 63 39.95 -53.81 -31.41
C ASP A 63 39.08 -54.55 -32.45
N ASP A 64 39.55 -54.62 -33.68
CA ASP A 64 38.86 -55.25 -34.80
C ASP A 64 38.73 -56.78 -34.71
N ILE A 65 39.51 -57.41 -33.82
CA ILE A 65 39.47 -58.86 -33.55
C ILE A 65 38.85 -59.19 -32.18
N GLY A 66 38.39 -58.17 -31.44
CA GLY A 66 37.68 -58.30 -30.17
C GLY A 66 38.57 -58.34 -28.92
N LEU A 67 39.86 -58.02 -29.01
CA LEU A 67 40.70 -57.83 -27.84
C LEU A 67 40.30 -56.56 -27.11
N THR A 68 40.26 -56.65 -25.79
CA THR A 68 39.77 -55.57 -24.94
C THR A 68 40.86 -55.03 -24.02
N SER A 69 40.88 -53.71 -23.82
CA SER A 69 41.70 -53.06 -22.79
C SER A 69 40.88 -52.02 -22.03
N LEU A 70 41.03 -51.99 -20.71
CA LEU A 70 40.30 -51.07 -19.83
C LEU A 70 41.07 -49.76 -19.65
N SER A 71 40.35 -48.64 -19.71
CA SER A 71 40.91 -47.33 -19.36
C SER A 71 41.19 -47.20 -17.86
N ASN A 72 41.90 -46.13 -17.51
CA ASN A 72 41.85 -45.58 -16.16
C ASN A 72 40.43 -45.12 -15.79
N ILE A 73 40.23 -44.75 -14.53
CA ILE A 73 38.96 -44.20 -14.03
C ILE A 73 38.98 -42.68 -14.17
N ALA A 74 37.95 -42.13 -14.79
CA ALA A 74 37.65 -40.69 -14.72
C ALA A 74 36.58 -40.45 -13.66
N THR A 75 36.79 -39.46 -12.80
CA THR A 75 35.87 -39.13 -11.71
C THR A 75 35.29 -37.74 -11.92
N TYR A 76 33.99 -37.60 -11.76
CA TYR A 76 33.31 -36.31 -11.83
C TYR A 76 32.19 -36.25 -10.79
N TYR A 77 32.22 -35.26 -9.92
CA TYR A 77 31.09 -34.95 -9.05
C TYR A 77 30.12 -34.06 -9.82
N LEU A 78 28.92 -34.59 -10.07
CA LEU A 78 27.86 -33.84 -10.73
C LEU A 78 27.07 -33.08 -9.68
N GLU A 79 27.42 -31.82 -9.46
CA GLU A 79 26.73 -30.95 -8.50
C GLU A 79 25.24 -30.83 -8.79
N LYS A 80 24.43 -30.74 -7.73
CA LYS A 80 23.03 -30.34 -7.85
C LYS A 80 22.95 -28.87 -8.29
N PRO A 81 22.19 -28.53 -9.34
CA PRO A 81 21.95 -27.13 -9.65
C PRO A 81 21.27 -26.45 -8.46
N PRO A 82 21.51 -25.15 -8.23
CA PRO A 82 20.81 -24.42 -7.19
C PRO A 82 19.30 -24.51 -7.42
N ASP A 83 18.52 -24.54 -6.34
CA ASP A 83 17.06 -24.53 -6.46
C ASP A 83 16.62 -23.25 -7.20
N ALA A 84 15.62 -23.40 -8.07
CA ALA A 84 15.11 -22.27 -8.83
C ALA A 84 14.35 -21.29 -7.93
N VAL A 85 14.63 -20.00 -8.11
CA VAL A 85 14.05 -18.90 -7.37
C VAL A 85 13.60 -17.82 -8.35
N ILE A 86 12.44 -17.22 -8.12
CA ILE A 86 11.99 -16.04 -8.87
C ILE A 86 12.78 -14.83 -8.38
N THR A 87 13.58 -14.25 -9.27
CA THR A 87 14.49 -13.13 -8.95
C THR A 87 13.91 -11.77 -9.33
N SER A 88 12.95 -11.72 -10.26
CA SER A 88 12.23 -10.50 -10.61
C SER A 88 10.93 -10.82 -11.35
N ILE A 89 9.94 -9.95 -11.19
CA ILE A 89 8.72 -9.89 -12.00
C ILE A 89 8.61 -8.44 -12.49
N ASP A 90 8.57 -8.25 -13.80
CA ASP A 90 8.67 -6.93 -14.43
C ASP A 90 7.60 -6.76 -15.51
N ALA A 91 6.75 -5.76 -15.36
CA ALA A 91 5.75 -5.36 -16.35
C ALA A 91 6.19 -4.10 -17.15
N GLY A 92 7.44 -3.66 -16.98
CA GLY A 92 7.90 -2.35 -17.42
C GLY A 92 7.34 -1.23 -16.53
N GLY A 93 7.33 0.00 -17.07
CA GLY A 93 6.93 1.18 -16.31
C GLY A 93 7.95 1.59 -15.25
N ILE A 94 7.49 2.27 -14.21
CA ILE A 94 8.33 2.85 -13.16
C ILE A 94 7.90 2.29 -11.82
N LYS A 95 8.84 1.65 -11.12
CA LYS A 95 8.63 1.17 -9.75
C LYS A 95 8.91 2.29 -8.75
N ILE A 96 7.88 2.70 -8.02
CA ILE A 96 7.96 3.67 -6.93
C ILE A 96 7.40 3.00 -5.68
N LEU A 97 8.22 2.94 -4.62
CA LEU A 97 7.90 2.19 -3.40
C LEU A 97 7.53 0.72 -3.75
N ASN A 98 6.28 0.33 -3.46
CA ASN A 98 5.74 -1.01 -3.63
C ASN A 98 4.73 -1.08 -4.80
N ARG A 99 4.70 -0.07 -5.67
CA ARG A 99 3.80 0.02 -6.81
C ARG A 99 4.59 0.24 -8.10
N THR A 100 4.10 -0.33 -9.19
CA THR A 100 4.59 -0.04 -10.54
C THR A 100 3.54 0.77 -11.29
N ILE A 101 3.91 1.92 -11.83
CA ILE A 101 3.01 2.83 -12.56
C ILE A 101 3.55 3.13 -13.95
N CYS A 102 2.77 3.83 -14.76
CA CYS A 102 3.14 4.19 -16.14
C CYS A 102 3.43 2.97 -17.03
N VAL A 103 2.84 1.81 -16.73
CA VAL A 103 2.98 0.63 -17.58
C VAL A 103 2.28 0.87 -18.92
N SER A 104 2.92 0.50 -20.03
CA SER A 104 2.29 0.64 -21.35
C SER A 104 1.09 -0.31 -21.48
N GLU A 105 0.08 0.13 -22.20
CA GLU A 105 -1.02 -0.70 -22.70
C GLU A 105 -0.54 -1.91 -23.52
N LYS A 106 0.69 -1.87 -24.05
CA LYS A 106 1.28 -2.96 -24.86
C LYS A 106 2.31 -3.78 -24.08
N ALA A 107 2.33 -3.67 -22.76
CA ALA A 107 3.34 -4.31 -21.94
C ALA A 107 3.24 -5.84 -21.97
N ASP A 108 4.39 -6.46 -22.20
CA ASP A 108 4.65 -7.86 -21.83
C ASP A 108 5.14 -7.92 -20.38
N ILE A 109 4.86 -9.02 -19.70
CA ILE A 109 5.27 -9.23 -18.30
C ILE A 109 6.34 -10.32 -18.26
N SER A 110 7.53 -9.97 -17.79
CA SER A 110 8.68 -10.87 -17.69
C SER A 110 8.86 -11.39 -16.27
N VAL A 111 9.12 -12.69 -16.13
CA VAL A 111 9.53 -13.35 -14.90
C VAL A 111 10.94 -13.89 -15.09
N TYR A 112 11.85 -13.50 -14.20
CA TYR A 112 13.24 -13.91 -14.23
C TYR A 112 13.51 -14.94 -13.13
N PHE A 113 14.32 -15.94 -13.46
CA PHE A 113 14.78 -16.98 -12.55
C PHE A 113 16.30 -16.92 -12.41
N ASN A 114 16.82 -17.42 -11.29
CA ASN A 114 18.27 -17.54 -11.07
C ASN A 114 18.93 -18.67 -11.90
N THR A 115 18.14 -19.67 -12.30
CA THR A 115 18.57 -20.85 -13.06
C THR A 115 17.44 -21.35 -13.96
N GLY A 116 17.72 -22.35 -14.79
CA GLY A 116 16.74 -22.96 -15.68
C GLY A 116 15.62 -23.69 -14.92
N ILE A 117 14.38 -23.56 -15.42
CA ILE A 117 13.22 -24.34 -14.96
C ILE A 117 12.68 -25.24 -16.07
N ASP A 118 11.91 -26.27 -15.70
CA ASP A 118 11.11 -27.02 -16.67
C ASP A 118 9.98 -26.14 -17.20
N SER A 119 10.07 -25.77 -18.48
CA SER A 119 9.08 -24.90 -19.13
C SER A 119 7.65 -25.48 -19.14
N SER A 120 7.49 -26.80 -18.98
CA SER A 120 6.16 -27.42 -18.90
C SER A 120 5.36 -26.94 -17.68
N THR A 121 6.04 -26.56 -16.59
CA THR A 121 5.41 -26.07 -15.37
C THR A 121 4.83 -24.66 -15.51
N LEU A 122 5.14 -23.93 -16.59
CA LEU A 122 4.64 -22.58 -16.83
C LEU A 122 3.19 -22.55 -17.35
N SER A 123 2.67 -23.68 -17.83
CA SER A 123 1.31 -23.78 -18.36
C SER A 123 0.27 -23.40 -17.29
N GLY A 124 -0.40 -22.26 -17.47
CA GLY A 124 -1.40 -21.72 -16.53
C GLY A 124 -0.84 -21.15 -15.22
N ALA A 125 0.48 -21.17 -15.03
CA ALA A 125 1.13 -20.67 -13.81
C ALA A 125 1.24 -19.14 -13.77
N LEU A 126 1.31 -18.49 -14.94
CA LEU A 126 1.37 -17.04 -15.07
C LEU A 126 -0.03 -16.50 -15.32
N GLN A 127 -0.55 -15.70 -14.38
CA GLN A 127 -1.93 -15.24 -14.42
C GLN A 127 -2.00 -13.72 -14.29
N LEU A 128 -2.67 -13.07 -15.24
CA LEU A 128 -2.92 -11.64 -15.23
C LEU A 128 -4.41 -11.37 -14.99
N HIS A 129 -4.71 -10.55 -13.99
CA HIS A 129 -6.08 -10.10 -13.72
C HIS A 129 -6.13 -8.58 -13.71
N ALA A 130 -7.12 -8.00 -14.37
CA ALA A 130 -7.55 -6.63 -14.07
C ALA A 130 -8.29 -6.64 -12.72
N ILE A 131 -7.86 -5.77 -11.80
CA ILE A 131 -8.39 -5.70 -10.43
C ILE A 131 -9.09 -4.38 -10.11
N LYS A 132 -8.81 -3.32 -10.88
CA LYS A 132 -9.47 -2.03 -10.72
C LYS A 132 -9.59 -1.32 -12.07
N ASP A 133 -10.76 -0.76 -12.36
CA ASP A 133 -10.98 0.02 -13.57
C ASP A 133 -10.50 1.47 -13.41
N ARG A 134 -10.52 2.22 -14.53
CA ARG A 134 -10.15 3.64 -14.57
C ARG A 134 -10.95 4.53 -13.62
N THR A 135 -12.16 4.13 -13.25
CA THR A 135 -13.05 4.87 -12.34
C THR A 135 -12.91 4.45 -10.88
N GLY A 136 -12.00 3.52 -10.59
CA GLY A 136 -11.69 3.07 -9.24
C GLY A 136 -12.54 1.89 -8.76
N ASN A 137 -13.42 1.35 -9.59
CA ASN A 137 -14.23 0.20 -9.18
C ASN A 137 -13.39 -1.07 -9.14
N ASN A 138 -13.59 -1.87 -8.09
CA ASN A 138 -12.98 -3.18 -7.97
C ASN A 138 -13.61 -4.15 -8.98
N LEU A 139 -12.76 -4.95 -9.61
CA LEU A 139 -13.18 -6.07 -10.45
C LEU A 139 -12.19 -7.23 -10.33
N LEU A 140 -12.49 -8.34 -11.00
CA LEU A 140 -11.58 -9.47 -11.10
C LEU A 140 -11.79 -10.13 -12.47
N SER A 141 -11.16 -9.56 -13.50
CA SER A 141 -11.26 -10.06 -14.86
C SER A 141 -9.93 -10.66 -15.28
N GLU A 142 -9.94 -11.95 -15.63
CA GLU A 142 -8.77 -12.61 -16.21
C GLU A 142 -8.44 -12.02 -17.58
N ILE A 143 -7.15 -11.80 -17.84
CA ILE A 143 -6.63 -11.34 -19.11
C ILE A 143 -5.92 -12.51 -19.78
N SER A 144 -6.47 -12.99 -20.90
CA SER A 144 -5.85 -14.05 -21.67
C SER A 144 -4.53 -13.59 -22.29
N GLY A 145 -3.55 -14.48 -22.28
CA GLY A 145 -2.24 -14.25 -22.89
C GLY A 145 -1.52 -15.55 -23.19
N SER A 146 -0.35 -15.42 -23.82
CA SER A 146 0.55 -16.52 -24.16
C SER A 146 1.84 -16.43 -23.35
N THR A 147 2.41 -17.57 -22.99
CA THR A 147 3.70 -17.65 -22.27
C THR A 147 4.80 -18.21 -23.17
N GLU A 148 5.93 -17.51 -23.26
CA GLU A 148 7.17 -17.98 -23.89
C GLU A 148 8.27 -18.11 -22.83
N TYR A 149 9.05 -19.20 -22.85
CA TYR A 149 10.22 -19.36 -21.99
C TYR A 149 11.52 -19.34 -22.79
N ARG A 150 12.46 -18.50 -22.35
CA ARG A 150 13.77 -18.31 -22.99
C ARG A 150 14.85 -18.91 -22.11
N GLN A 151 15.32 -20.11 -22.49
CA GLN A 151 16.31 -20.87 -21.73
C GLN A 151 17.64 -20.13 -21.53
N GLU A 152 18.11 -19.37 -22.53
CA GLU A 152 19.39 -18.64 -22.46
C GLU A 152 19.43 -17.53 -21.42
N THR A 153 18.26 -17.02 -21.02
CA THR A 153 18.14 -15.86 -20.10
C THR A 153 17.33 -16.20 -18.85
N PHE A 154 16.95 -17.47 -18.68
CA PHE A 154 16.07 -17.94 -17.60
C PHE A 154 14.88 -17.00 -17.40
N ARG A 155 14.19 -16.68 -18.52
CA ARG A 155 13.13 -15.68 -18.55
C ARG A 155 11.85 -16.25 -19.16
N ALA A 156 10.76 -16.21 -18.40
CA ALA A 156 9.42 -16.40 -18.95
C ALA A 156 8.80 -15.04 -19.30
N VAL A 157 8.11 -14.94 -20.43
CA VAL A 157 7.42 -13.74 -20.89
C VAL A 157 5.95 -14.07 -21.10
N PHE A 158 5.07 -13.37 -20.40
CA PHE A 158 3.63 -13.41 -20.60
C PHE A 158 3.20 -12.23 -21.47
N THR A 159 2.60 -12.53 -22.62
CA THR A 159 2.09 -11.54 -23.58
C THR A 159 0.56 -11.56 -23.60
N PRO A 160 -0.11 -10.49 -23.13
CA PRO A 160 -1.55 -10.36 -23.26
C PRO A 160 -2.01 -10.45 -24.73
N HIS A 161 -3.12 -11.15 -25.00
CA HIS A 161 -3.66 -11.26 -26.36
C HIS A 161 -4.29 -9.96 -26.89
N LYS A 162 -4.58 -9.01 -25.99
CA LYS A 162 -5.10 -7.68 -26.29
C LYS A 162 -4.31 -6.66 -25.50
N GLU A 163 -4.23 -5.44 -26.04
CA GLU A 163 -3.69 -4.31 -25.29
C GLU A 163 -4.47 -4.13 -23.98
N LEU A 164 -3.72 -3.85 -22.91
CA LEU A 164 -4.25 -3.51 -21.61
C LEU A 164 -4.98 -2.16 -21.68
N LEU A 165 -6.06 -2.02 -20.93
CA LEU A 165 -6.79 -0.76 -20.84
C LEU A 165 -6.00 0.25 -20.00
N LYS A 166 -5.92 1.50 -20.47
CA LYS A 166 -5.24 2.61 -19.80
C LYS A 166 -6.02 3.11 -18.58
N GLY A 167 -5.30 3.58 -17.59
CA GLY A 167 -5.83 3.98 -16.28
C GLY A 167 -6.29 2.82 -15.39
N TRP A 168 -6.09 1.57 -15.81
CA TRP A 168 -6.49 0.38 -15.03
C TRP A 168 -5.35 -0.13 -14.17
N THR A 169 -5.71 -0.87 -13.11
CA THR A 169 -4.77 -1.59 -12.24
C THR A 169 -4.89 -3.09 -12.45
N TYR A 170 -3.76 -3.75 -12.57
CA TYR A 170 -3.63 -5.18 -12.81
C TYR A 170 -2.82 -5.86 -11.71
N ARG A 171 -3.11 -7.15 -11.53
CA ARG A 171 -2.39 -8.05 -10.65
C ARG A 171 -1.85 -9.22 -11.47
N PHE A 172 -0.55 -9.40 -11.45
CA PHE A 172 0.13 -10.52 -12.07
C PHE A 172 0.64 -11.49 -11.00
N SER A 173 0.21 -12.74 -11.09
CA SER A 173 0.53 -13.80 -10.14
C SER A 173 1.38 -14.87 -10.81
N VAL A 174 2.46 -15.27 -10.15
CA VAL A 174 3.29 -16.42 -10.54
C VAL A 174 2.99 -17.57 -9.58
N ASN A 175 2.22 -18.53 -10.04
CA ASN A 175 1.76 -19.69 -9.26
C ASN A 175 2.65 -20.91 -9.49
N LEU A 176 3.95 -20.75 -9.26
CA LEU A 176 4.92 -21.85 -9.28
C LEU A 176 5.29 -22.22 -7.84
N PRO A 177 5.56 -23.51 -7.54
CA PRO A 177 6.04 -23.95 -6.23
C PRO A 177 7.53 -23.61 -6.04
N LEU A 178 7.92 -22.37 -6.30
CA LEU A 178 9.28 -21.85 -6.21
C LEU A 178 9.36 -20.77 -5.14
N ASN A 179 10.55 -20.64 -4.54
CA ASN A 179 10.82 -19.53 -3.65
C ASN A 179 10.90 -18.21 -4.45
N VAL A 180 10.62 -17.10 -3.78
CA VAL A 180 10.70 -15.74 -4.32
C VAL A 180 11.82 -15.00 -3.58
N SER A 181 12.71 -14.35 -4.31
CA SER A 181 13.81 -13.58 -3.71
C SER A 181 13.28 -12.40 -2.88
N ASP A 182 14.02 -12.03 -1.84
CA ASP A 182 13.68 -10.89 -0.98
C ASP A 182 13.44 -9.61 -1.79
N GLY A 183 12.34 -8.92 -1.50
CA GLY A 183 11.95 -7.67 -2.16
C GLY A 183 11.25 -7.84 -3.52
N VAL A 184 11.14 -9.06 -4.05
CA VAL A 184 10.31 -9.34 -5.22
C VAL A 184 8.85 -9.49 -4.79
N GLN A 185 7.96 -8.76 -5.45
CA GLN A 185 6.53 -8.79 -5.17
C GLN A 185 5.86 -9.84 -6.05
N ASN A 186 5.34 -10.90 -5.43
CA ASN A 186 4.44 -11.86 -6.04
C ASN A 186 3.19 -11.99 -5.15
N PRO A 187 2.01 -11.52 -5.58
CA PRO A 187 1.74 -10.94 -6.89
C PRO A 187 2.36 -9.55 -7.11
N LEU A 188 2.70 -9.25 -8.37
CA LEU A 188 3.03 -7.89 -8.80
C LEU A 188 1.73 -7.12 -9.06
N VAL A 189 1.58 -5.95 -8.46
CA VAL A 189 0.47 -5.02 -8.75
C VAL A 189 1.02 -3.82 -9.51
N PHE A 190 0.42 -3.52 -10.66
CA PHE A 190 0.83 -2.41 -11.49
C PHE A 190 -0.35 -1.66 -12.11
N ALA A 191 -0.15 -0.38 -12.39
CA ALA A 191 -1.12 0.45 -13.11
C ALA A 191 -0.55 0.89 -14.46
N THR A 192 -1.38 0.81 -15.49
CA THR A 192 -1.06 1.36 -16.81
C THR A 192 -1.00 2.89 -16.77
N VAL A 193 -0.38 3.51 -17.78
CA VAL A 193 -0.49 4.96 -18.02
C VAL A 193 -1.95 5.41 -17.96
N LEU A 194 -2.19 6.59 -17.41
CA LEU A 194 -3.55 7.17 -17.35
C LEU A 194 -4.12 7.40 -18.75
N GLU A 195 -5.45 7.34 -18.87
CA GLU A 195 -6.16 7.55 -20.15
C GLU A 195 -6.42 9.05 -20.38
N PRO A 196 -5.86 9.66 -21.45
CA PRO A 196 -6.13 11.06 -21.75
C PRO A 196 -7.59 11.33 -22.14
N GLY A 197 -8.04 12.56 -21.88
CA GLY A 197 -9.39 13.01 -22.24
C GLY A 197 -10.53 12.36 -21.45
N LEU A 198 -10.27 11.36 -20.61
CA LEU A 198 -11.27 10.70 -19.77
C LEU A 198 -10.92 10.84 -18.28
N PRO A 199 -11.91 10.79 -17.37
CA PRO A 199 -11.65 10.86 -15.94
C PRO A 199 -10.77 9.70 -15.47
N ASN A 200 -9.81 9.92 -14.57
CA ASN A 200 -9.03 8.84 -13.96
C ASN A 200 -9.17 8.94 -12.43
N VAL A 201 -9.41 7.81 -11.77
CA VAL A 201 -9.56 7.72 -10.32
C VAL A 201 -8.46 6.81 -9.78
N ILE A 202 -7.54 7.40 -9.03
CA ILE A 202 -6.43 6.71 -8.40
C ILE A 202 -6.77 6.50 -6.94
N ILE A 203 -6.64 5.26 -6.46
CA ILE A 203 -6.94 4.87 -5.07
C ILE A 203 -5.64 4.50 -4.36
N GLY A 204 -5.45 5.04 -3.15
CA GLY A 204 -4.32 4.75 -2.26
C GLY A 204 -4.36 3.34 -1.70
N ASP A 205 -3.26 2.88 -1.10
CA ASP A 205 -3.17 1.54 -0.49
C ASP A 205 -4.11 1.36 0.72
N ASP A 206 -4.63 2.47 1.27
CA ASP A 206 -5.65 2.47 2.31
C ASP A 206 -7.08 2.21 1.78
N GLU A 207 -7.23 2.02 0.45
CA GLU A 207 -8.50 1.82 -0.28
C GLU A 207 -9.54 2.94 -0.05
N LYS A 208 -9.13 4.08 0.51
CA LYS A 208 -10.01 5.18 0.91
C LYS A 208 -9.56 6.53 0.37
N THR A 209 -8.26 6.77 0.33
CA THR A 209 -7.71 7.98 -0.25
C THR A 209 -7.85 7.91 -1.75
N MET A 210 -8.38 8.97 -2.34
CA MET A 210 -8.59 9.03 -3.79
C MET A 210 -8.02 10.32 -4.37
N VAL A 211 -7.51 10.22 -5.58
CA VAL A 211 -7.21 11.36 -6.45
C VAL A 211 -8.01 11.18 -7.72
N LYS A 212 -8.96 12.08 -7.98
CA LYS A 212 -9.72 12.11 -9.22
C LYS A 212 -9.20 13.20 -10.14
N LEU A 213 -8.97 12.83 -11.39
CA LEU A 213 -8.53 13.72 -12.45
C LEU A 213 -9.61 13.74 -13.52
N GLU A 214 -10.19 14.91 -13.82
CA GLU A 214 -11.26 15.08 -14.83
C GLU A 214 -10.78 14.99 -16.29
N GLY A 215 -9.66 14.31 -16.53
CA GLY A 215 -9.00 14.19 -17.83
C GLY A 215 -7.65 14.89 -17.86
N ILE A 216 -6.65 14.14 -18.32
CA ILE A 216 -5.30 14.63 -18.61
C ILE A 216 -5.18 14.93 -20.10
N THR A 217 -4.17 15.71 -20.50
CA THR A 217 -3.97 16.08 -21.91
C THR A 217 -3.41 14.90 -22.72
N GLU A 218 -3.67 14.86 -24.03
CA GLU A 218 -3.31 13.72 -24.91
C GLU A 218 -1.81 13.37 -24.92
N ASN A 219 -0.94 14.35 -24.66
CA ASN A 219 0.51 14.15 -24.64
C ASN A 219 1.05 13.73 -23.25
N GLU A 220 0.19 13.61 -22.24
CA GLU A 220 0.59 13.24 -20.89
C GLU A 220 0.59 11.73 -20.70
N LYS A 221 1.79 11.14 -20.64
CA LYS A 221 2.00 9.79 -20.12
C LYS A 221 2.44 9.92 -18.68
N ILE A 222 1.48 9.85 -17.77
CA ILE A 222 1.73 10.03 -16.34
C ILE A 222 1.11 8.91 -15.52
N GLY A 223 1.57 8.81 -14.29
CA GLY A 223 1.02 7.98 -13.23
C GLY A 223 1.05 8.73 -11.90
N VAL A 224 0.19 8.33 -10.97
CA VAL A 224 0.06 8.96 -9.66
C VAL A 224 0.34 7.94 -8.57
N ILE A 225 1.19 8.32 -7.62
CA ILE A 225 1.41 7.59 -6.37
C ILE A 225 0.74 8.36 -5.24
N ILE A 226 0.02 7.63 -4.40
CA ILE A 226 -0.56 8.12 -3.16
C ILE A 226 0.17 7.40 -2.03
N ASN A 227 1.05 8.12 -1.36
CA ASN A 227 1.74 7.65 -0.16
C ASN A 227 0.96 8.11 1.08
N THR A 228 0.48 7.17 1.87
CA THR A 228 -0.36 7.43 3.05
C THR A 228 0.44 7.64 4.33
N ARG A 229 1.77 7.41 4.31
CA ARG A 229 2.69 7.61 5.44
C ARG A 229 3.97 8.34 5.02
N PRO A 230 3.86 9.58 4.51
CA PRO A 230 5.03 10.39 4.15
C PRO A 230 5.84 10.86 5.36
N ASP A 231 5.41 10.56 6.58
CA ASP A 231 6.20 10.72 7.80
C ASP A 231 7.21 9.58 8.01
N GLU A 232 6.90 8.37 7.54
CA GLU A 232 7.75 7.18 7.71
C GLU A 232 8.68 6.96 6.52
N LYS A 233 8.15 7.06 5.30
CA LYS A 233 8.91 6.86 4.06
C LYS A 233 8.31 7.72 2.96
N THR A 234 9.02 8.77 2.53
CA THR A 234 8.54 9.68 1.49
C THR A 234 8.83 9.17 0.09
N THR A 235 8.08 9.69 -0.87
CA THR A 235 8.42 9.60 -2.29
C THR A 235 9.30 10.78 -2.71
N VAL A 236 8.92 12.00 -2.33
CA VAL A 236 9.59 13.25 -2.77
C VAL A 236 9.84 14.22 -1.62
N ALA A 237 8.83 14.44 -0.77
CA ALA A 237 8.88 15.42 0.30
C ALA A 237 9.93 15.04 1.35
N ASN A 238 10.38 16.02 2.14
CA ASN A 238 11.25 15.78 3.27
C ASN A 238 10.43 15.58 4.56
N PRO A 239 10.52 14.43 5.25
CA PRO A 239 9.81 14.19 6.51
C PRO A 239 10.09 15.26 7.58
N HIS A 240 11.29 15.84 7.59
CA HIS A 240 11.65 16.88 8.54
C HIS A 240 10.91 18.20 8.28
N ASN A 241 10.54 18.50 7.03
CA ASN A 241 9.71 19.65 6.71
C ASN A 241 8.28 19.47 7.22
N ILE A 242 7.72 18.26 7.12
CA ILE A 242 6.42 17.89 7.71
C ILE A 242 6.45 18.14 9.23
N ALA A 243 7.48 17.61 9.91
CA ALA A 243 7.65 17.78 11.35
C ALA A 243 7.77 19.26 11.75
N THR A 244 8.63 20.02 11.06
CA THR A 244 8.84 21.45 11.33
C THR A 244 7.56 22.26 11.11
N ALA A 245 6.83 22.01 10.03
CA ALA A 245 5.58 22.72 9.73
C ALA A 245 4.49 22.39 10.77
N THR A 246 4.42 21.14 11.21
CA THR A 246 3.47 20.68 12.23
C THR A 246 3.75 21.31 13.60
N GLU A 247 5.03 21.40 13.99
CA GLU A 247 5.45 22.06 15.22
C GLU A 247 5.09 23.56 15.22
N LYS A 248 5.23 24.25 14.09
CA LYS A 248 4.79 25.66 13.98
C LYS A 248 3.30 25.84 14.22
N VAL A 249 2.47 24.91 13.74
CA VAL A 249 1.02 24.94 13.97
C VAL A 249 0.71 24.74 15.45
N LEU A 250 1.35 23.75 16.10
CA LEU A 250 1.18 23.50 17.53
C LEU A 250 1.57 24.72 18.39
N ASN A 251 2.59 25.46 17.97
CA ASN A 251 3.06 26.67 18.64
C ASN A 251 2.25 27.95 18.28
N SER A 252 1.17 27.84 17.51
CA SER A 252 0.31 28.98 17.13
C SER A 252 -0.53 29.54 18.27
N GLY A 253 -0.72 28.76 19.35
CA GLY A 253 -1.42 29.17 20.57
C GLY A 253 -2.87 28.71 20.68
N ASP A 254 -3.49 28.19 19.62
CA ASP A 254 -4.81 27.55 19.71
C ASP A 254 -4.69 26.03 19.76
N ARG A 255 -4.94 25.44 20.94
CA ARG A 255 -4.80 24.00 21.20
C ARG A 255 -5.70 23.09 20.36
N PHE A 256 -6.78 23.62 19.76
CA PHE A 256 -7.66 22.87 18.84
C PHE A 256 -7.20 22.93 17.39
N THR A 257 -6.24 23.79 17.09
CA THR A 257 -5.69 23.96 15.76
C THR A 257 -4.40 23.15 15.65
N TYR A 258 -4.51 21.94 15.11
CA TYR A 258 -3.37 21.05 14.91
C TYR A 258 -3.60 20.11 13.72
N VAL A 259 -2.51 19.58 13.18
CA VAL A 259 -2.55 18.65 12.05
C VAL A 259 -2.87 17.24 12.55
N LEU A 260 -3.86 16.61 11.94
CA LEU A 260 -4.19 15.21 12.18
C LEU A 260 -3.18 14.33 11.44
N SER A 261 -2.13 13.87 12.12
CA SER A 261 -1.02 13.13 11.50
C SER A 261 -1.45 11.87 10.74
N SER A 262 -2.50 11.17 11.18
CA SER A 262 -3.07 10.01 10.49
C SER A 262 -3.67 10.31 9.11
N THR A 263 -3.88 11.59 8.80
CA THR A 263 -4.47 12.09 7.54
C THR A 263 -3.42 12.61 6.56
N LEU A 264 -2.12 12.48 6.89
CA LEU A 264 -1.03 12.84 5.97
C LEU A 264 -1.12 12.03 4.68
N ARG A 265 -1.13 12.72 3.53
CA ARG A 265 -1.14 12.13 2.19
C ARG A 265 -0.13 12.84 1.32
N GLU A 266 0.83 12.11 0.76
CA GLU A 266 1.72 12.63 -0.27
C GLU A 266 1.24 12.12 -1.62
N ILE A 267 0.81 13.05 -2.47
CA ILE A 267 0.39 12.79 -3.85
C ILE A 267 1.55 13.19 -4.75
N THR A 268 2.12 12.23 -5.47
CA THR A 268 3.20 12.48 -6.43
C THR A 268 2.79 12.04 -7.82
N VAL A 269 3.04 12.89 -8.80
CA VAL A 269 2.82 12.59 -10.21
C VAL A 269 4.16 12.36 -10.87
N TYR A 270 4.27 11.26 -11.62
CA TYR A 270 5.45 10.91 -12.40
C TYR A 270 5.09 10.88 -13.88
N ASP A 271 6.01 11.32 -14.74
CA ASP A 271 5.94 10.96 -16.16
C ASP A 271 6.43 9.53 -16.42
N ASP A 272 6.37 9.05 -17.67
CA ASP A 272 6.82 7.72 -18.08
C ASP A 272 8.35 7.54 -18.09
N THR A 273 9.11 8.58 -17.74
CA THR A 273 10.56 8.52 -17.54
C THR A 273 10.98 8.56 -16.07
N GLY A 274 10.03 8.76 -15.15
CA GLY A 274 10.26 8.81 -13.71
C GLY A 274 10.53 10.19 -13.15
N HIS A 275 10.39 11.25 -13.95
CA HIS A 275 10.50 12.62 -13.44
C HIS A 275 9.22 13.05 -12.75
N VAL A 276 9.39 13.74 -11.61
CA VAL A 276 8.29 14.25 -10.79
C VAL A 276 7.71 15.51 -11.42
N ARG A 277 6.38 15.59 -11.46
CA ARG A 277 5.61 16.80 -11.80
C ARG A 277 5.00 17.40 -10.54
N VAL A 278 5.35 18.66 -10.27
CA VAL A 278 4.90 19.39 -9.08
C VAL A 278 3.50 19.97 -9.28
N ASP A 279 3.19 20.44 -10.48
CA ASP A 279 1.91 21.04 -10.81
C ASP A 279 1.21 20.31 -11.95
N MET A 280 -0.10 20.19 -11.83
CA MET A 280 -1.00 19.67 -12.85
C MET A 280 -1.62 20.80 -13.67
N ASN A 281 -1.84 20.54 -14.96
CA ASN A 281 -2.54 21.48 -15.85
C ASN A 281 -3.98 21.75 -15.37
N ASN A 282 -4.68 20.67 -15.02
CA ASN A 282 -6.03 20.67 -14.49
C ASN A 282 -6.03 20.44 -12.98
N GLN A 283 -7.08 20.90 -12.29
CA GLN A 283 -7.26 20.57 -10.87
C GLN A 283 -7.58 19.08 -10.71
N ALA A 284 -7.01 18.48 -9.68
CA ALA A 284 -7.39 17.18 -9.17
C ALA A 284 -8.33 17.35 -7.96
N GLU A 285 -9.32 16.48 -7.83
CA GLU A 285 -10.04 16.30 -6.57
C GLU A 285 -9.28 15.30 -5.70
N ILE A 286 -8.73 15.78 -4.58
CA ILE A 286 -8.04 14.96 -3.59
C ILE A 286 -9.01 14.69 -2.46
N ILE A 287 -9.25 13.41 -2.15
CA ILE A 287 -10.17 12.96 -1.10
C ILE A 287 -9.35 12.30 0.00
N ILE A 288 -9.37 12.91 1.19
CA ILE A 288 -8.60 12.47 2.35
C ILE A 288 -9.58 11.92 3.40
N PRO A 289 -9.49 10.63 3.75
CA PRO A 289 -10.35 10.05 4.76
C PRO A 289 -9.94 10.49 6.17
N TYR A 290 -10.92 10.57 7.06
CA TYR A 290 -10.73 10.67 8.50
C TYR A 290 -11.46 9.54 9.22
N ARG A 291 -11.26 9.43 10.54
CA ARG A 291 -11.92 8.41 11.37
C ARG A 291 -12.96 9.06 12.30
N ASP A 292 -14.16 8.50 12.28
CA ASP A 292 -15.32 8.80 13.13
C ASP A 292 -16.11 7.48 13.24
N ALA A 293 -15.64 6.56 14.07
CA ALA A 293 -16.16 5.19 14.11
C ALA A 293 -17.55 5.12 14.77
N GLU A 294 -17.75 5.93 15.79
CA GLU A 294 -18.97 6.06 16.59
C GLU A 294 -20.06 6.92 15.91
N ARG A 295 -19.71 7.66 14.85
CA ARG A 295 -20.60 8.60 14.14
C ARG A 295 -21.14 9.70 15.04
N ASP A 296 -20.32 10.19 15.95
CA ASP A 296 -20.66 11.29 16.85
C ASP A 296 -20.22 12.66 16.30
N GLY A 297 -19.60 12.68 15.12
CA GLY A 297 -19.11 13.87 14.43
C GLY A 297 -17.80 14.41 15.01
N ILE A 298 -17.14 13.66 15.88
CA ILE A 298 -15.84 13.96 16.48
C ILE A 298 -14.79 13.04 15.85
N ILE A 299 -13.57 13.53 15.70
CA ILE A 299 -12.49 12.74 15.11
C ILE A 299 -11.93 11.75 16.11
N ASP A 300 -11.87 10.47 15.74
CA ASP A 300 -11.28 9.42 16.59
C ASP A 300 -9.83 9.76 16.96
N ASN A 301 -9.48 9.61 18.23
CA ASN A 301 -8.15 9.91 18.77
C ASN A 301 -7.69 11.37 18.57
N SER A 302 -8.61 12.29 18.28
CA SER A 302 -8.34 13.72 18.46
C SER A 302 -8.17 14.03 19.95
N ASP A 303 -7.16 14.85 20.26
CA ASP A 303 -6.92 15.41 21.58
C ASP A 303 -6.18 16.76 21.42
N PRO A 304 -6.78 17.89 21.84
CA PRO A 304 -8.18 18.04 22.28
C PRO A 304 -9.20 17.61 21.23
N LYS A 305 -10.45 17.38 21.61
CA LYS A 305 -11.48 16.87 20.69
C LYS A 305 -11.78 17.88 19.56
N VAL A 306 -11.83 17.36 18.33
CA VAL A 306 -12.09 18.15 17.12
C VAL A 306 -13.30 17.60 16.40
N PHE A 307 -14.23 18.49 16.03
CA PHE A 307 -15.38 18.13 15.21
C PHE A 307 -15.00 17.95 13.74
N ALA A 308 -15.53 16.92 13.10
CA ALA A 308 -15.32 16.63 11.68
C ALA A 308 -15.70 17.82 10.78
N ARG A 309 -16.79 18.53 11.10
CA ARG A 309 -17.24 19.72 10.36
C ARG A 309 -16.29 20.91 10.43
N ASN A 310 -15.32 20.87 11.35
CA ASN A 310 -14.30 21.89 11.58
C ASN A 310 -12.95 21.50 10.94
N LEU A 311 -12.91 20.42 10.14
CA LEU A 311 -11.73 20.04 9.37
C LEU A 311 -11.57 20.89 8.11
N SER A 312 -10.32 21.17 7.78
CA SER A 312 -9.92 21.73 6.50
C SER A 312 -8.66 21.01 6.00
N ALA A 313 -8.55 20.81 4.70
CA ALA A 313 -7.30 20.37 4.11
C ALA A 313 -6.27 21.50 4.12
N CYS A 314 -5.01 21.14 4.33
CA CYS A 314 -3.85 22.00 4.20
C CYS A 314 -2.77 21.34 3.33
N TYR A 315 -1.93 22.15 2.71
CA TYR A 315 -0.84 21.75 1.83
C TYR A 315 0.49 22.15 2.46
N LEU A 316 1.50 21.26 2.40
CA LEU A 316 2.83 21.57 2.92
C LEU A 316 3.60 22.43 1.91
N ASN A 317 3.94 23.65 2.30
CA ASN A 317 4.98 24.42 1.60
C ASN A 317 6.35 24.03 2.16
N GLU A 318 7.12 23.29 1.37
CA GLU A 318 8.47 22.83 1.76
C GLU A 318 9.51 23.95 1.83
N GLY A 319 9.33 25.02 1.07
CA GLY A 319 10.24 26.18 1.07
C GLY A 319 10.14 26.99 2.35
N THR A 320 8.92 27.27 2.81
CA THR A 320 8.67 28.01 4.05
C THR A 320 8.55 27.09 5.27
N LYS A 321 8.42 25.78 5.06
CA LYS A 321 8.15 24.77 6.09
C LYS A 321 6.90 25.14 6.90
N THR A 322 5.80 25.40 6.21
CA THR A 322 4.50 25.78 6.80
C THR A 322 3.36 25.06 6.11
N TRP A 323 2.29 24.79 6.87
CA TRP A 323 1.03 24.33 6.31
C TRP A 323 0.22 25.51 5.77
N GLU A 324 -0.18 25.43 4.51
CA GLU A 324 -1.02 26.42 3.83
C GLU A 324 -2.45 25.90 3.70
N MET A 325 -3.42 26.69 4.17
CA MET A 325 -4.83 26.32 4.09
C MET A 325 -5.27 26.14 2.65
N SER A 326 -5.82 24.97 2.34
CA SER A 326 -6.36 24.63 1.02
C SER A 326 -7.90 24.55 1.04
N GLY A 327 -8.53 24.71 2.21
CA GLY A 327 -9.97 24.61 2.38
C GLY A 327 -10.45 23.16 2.23
N GLY A 328 -11.62 22.97 1.64
CA GLY A 328 -12.18 21.66 1.34
C GLY A 328 -13.63 21.52 1.78
N THR A 329 -14.26 20.42 1.37
CA THR A 329 -15.64 20.09 1.72
C THR A 329 -15.64 18.82 2.54
N VAL A 330 -16.18 18.88 3.76
CA VAL A 330 -16.34 17.73 4.64
C VAL A 330 -17.57 16.94 4.22
N ASN A 331 -17.42 15.63 4.00
CA ASN A 331 -18.51 14.69 3.84
C ASN A 331 -18.59 13.77 5.07
N GLY A 332 -19.53 14.08 5.96
CA GLY A 332 -19.77 13.32 7.19
C GLY A 332 -20.24 11.88 6.98
N GLN A 333 -20.91 11.60 5.86
CA GLN A 333 -21.44 10.25 5.58
C GLN A 333 -20.33 9.31 5.10
N GLU A 334 -19.45 9.82 4.24
CA GLU A 334 -18.32 9.07 3.68
C GLU A 334 -17.03 9.21 4.52
N THR A 335 -17.08 10.00 5.60
CA THR A 335 -15.96 10.26 6.52
C THR A 335 -14.69 10.75 5.80
N ASN A 336 -14.84 11.73 4.91
CA ASN A 336 -13.72 12.30 4.17
C ASN A 336 -13.83 13.80 3.93
N VAL A 337 -12.72 14.41 3.52
CA VAL A 337 -12.65 15.80 3.08
C VAL A 337 -12.15 15.81 1.63
N SER A 338 -12.86 16.52 0.75
CA SER A 338 -12.43 16.73 -0.63
C SER A 338 -11.87 18.14 -0.85
N VAL A 339 -10.77 18.23 -1.61
CA VAL A 339 -10.14 19.51 -1.98
C VAL A 339 -9.74 19.49 -3.45
N LEU A 340 -10.00 20.60 -4.16
CA LEU A 340 -9.59 20.80 -5.55
C LEU A 340 -8.23 21.50 -5.58
N SER A 341 -7.22 20.88 -6.19
CA SER A 341 -5.89 21.47 -6.28
C SER A 341 -5.14 21.11 -7.55
N LYS A 342 -4.32 22.05 -8.04
CA LYS A 342 -3.33 21.80 -9.09
C LYS A 342 -1.98 21.34 -8.53
N ARG A 343 -1.70 21.67 -7.27
CA ARG A 343 -0.41 21.39 -6.62
C ARG A 343 -0.38 19.97 -6.10
N MET A 344 0.64 19.21 -6.47
CA MET A 344 0.88 17.87 -5.95
C MET A 344 1.99 17.93 -4.90
N GLY A 345 1.86 17.11 -3.86
CA GLY A 345 2.74 17.15 -2.71
C GLY A 345 2.03 16.62 -1.47
N VAL A 346 2.42 17.12 -0.29
CA VAL A 346 1.88 16.64 0.98
C VAL A 346 0.65 17.45 1.39
N TYR A 347 -0.44 16.74 1.65
CA TYR A 347 -1.66 17.25 2.26
C TYR A 347 -1.90 16.60 3.62
N ALA A 348 -2.64 17.31 4.47
CA ALA A 348 -3.18 16.77 5.71
C ALA A 348 -4.50 17.47 6.03
N LEU A 349 -5.23 16.95 7.02
CA LEU A 349 -6.38 17.62 7.61
C LEU A 349 -5.94 18.36 8.87
N LEU A 350 -6.33 19.63 8.93
CA LEU A 350 -6.15 20.51 10.07
C LEU A 350 -7.46 20.57 10.86
N GLY A 351 -7.39 20.28 12.15
CA GLY A 351 -8.47 20.55 13.09
C GLY A 351 -8.60 22.03 13.40
N SER A 352 -9.80 22.46 13.79
CA SER A 352 -10.01 23.81 14.31
C SER A 352 -11.08 23.83 15.39
N ARG A 353 -11.07 24.89 16.19
CA ARG A 353 -12.01 25.13 17.28
C ARG A 353 -13.46 25.29 16.77
N ASN A 354 -14.41 24.61 17.40
CA ASN A 354 -15.83 24.94 17.27
C ASN A 354 -16.16 26.13 18.17
N THR A 355 -16.68 27.23 17.60
CA THR A 355 -16.97 28.47 18.34
C THR A 355 -18.46 28.81 18.42
N ASP A 356 -19.31 28.07 17.70
CA ASP A 356 -20.74 28.36 17.63
C ASP A 356 -21.51 27.72 18.79
N ALA A 357 -22.13 28.56 19.63
CA ALA A 357 -23.04 28.14 20.69
C ALA A 357 -24.53 28.17 20.28
N SER A 358 -24.87 28.66 19.09
CA SER A 358 -26.26 29.01 18.71
C SER A 358 -27.24 27.84 18.79
N VAL A 359 -26.75 26.65 18.44
CA VAL A 359 -27.53 25.41 18.41
C VAL A 359 -27.55 24.69 19.76
N SER A 360 -26.62 24.98 20.67
CA SER A 360 -26.47 24.27 21.93
C SER A 360 -27.67 24.51 22.85
N PHE A 361 -28.05 23.47 23.61
CA PHE A 361 -29.14 23.56 24.59
C PHE A 361 -28.86 22.67 25.79
N ALA A 362 -29.64 22.88 26.85
CA ALA A 362 -29.57 22.07 28.06
C ALA A 362 -30.68 21.01 28.08
N TYR A 363 -30.41 19.83 28.64
CA TYR A 363 -31.38 18.76 28.82
C TYR A 363 -31.02 17.85 30.01
N PRO A 364 -32.00 17.19 30.65
CA PRO A 364 -33.44 17.35 30.42
C PRO A 364 -33.96 18.70 30.95
N VAL A 365 -35.03 19.21 30.33
CA VAL A 365 -35.77 20.38 30.80
C VAL A 365 -37.27 20.03 30.73
N PRO A 366 -37.96 19.83 31.88
CA PRO A 366 -37.46 19.98 33.25
C PRO A 366 -36.46 18.88 33.68
N PHE A 367 -35.65 19.20 34.68
CA PHE A 367 -34.83 18.26 35.44
C PHE A 367 -35.58 17.82 36.70
N GLU A 368 -35.72 16.52 36.88
CA GLU A 368 -36.61 15.87 37.84
C GLU A 368 -35.84 14.82 38.67
N PRO A 369 -35.10 15.23 39.73
CA PRO A 369 -34.30 14.31 40.55
C PRO A 369 -35.07 13.10 41.09
N HIS A 370 -36.33 13.31 41.47
CA HIS A 370 -37.21 12.30 42.03
C HIS A 370 -37.54 11.15 41.04
N THR A 371 -37.30 11.35 39.74
CA THR A 371 -37.44 10.32 38.69
C THR A 371 -36.16 9.53 38.44
N GLY A 372 -35.08 9.79 39.21
CA GLY A 372 -33.77 9.15 39.05
C GLY A 372 -32.80 9.91 38.12
N GLN A 373 -33.18 11.10 37.64
CA GLN A 373 -32.25 11.95 36.90
C GLN A 373 -31.18 12.51 37.85
N VAL A 374 -29.91 12.38 37.48
CA VAL A 374 -28.77 12.79 38.33
C VAL A 374 -28.00 14.00 37.81
N SER A 375 -28.24 14.40 36.56
CA SER A 375 -27.47 15.45 35.89
C SER A 375 -28.28 16.24 34.88
N ILE A 376 -27.79 17.45 34.61
CA ILE A 376 -28.19 18.27 33.46
C ILE A 376 -27.01 18.33 32.51
N LYS A 377 -27.25 18.08 31.23
CA LYS A 377 -26.25 18.14 30.18
C LYS A 377 -26.45 19.38 29.33
N PHE A 378 -25.35 19.97 28.87
CA PHE A 378 -25.35 21.06 27.91
C PHE A 378 -24.64 20.57 26.65
N GLY A 379 -25.29 20.71 25.50
CA GLY A 379 -24.76 20.23 24.22
C GLY A 379 -25.09 18.77 23.92
N LYS A 380 -25.35 18.48 22.64
CA LYS A 380 -25.68 17.14 22.13
C LYS A 380 -24.99 16.90 20.78
N PRO A 381 -23.71 16.52 20.77
CA PRO A 381 -23.00 16.12 19.55
C PRO A 381 -23.72 14.98 18.80
N PRO A 382 -23.67 14.93 17.45
CA PRO A 382 -23.13 15.97 16.55
C PRO A 382 -24.11 17.13 16.29
N ASP A 383 -25.38 16.99 16.66
CA ASP A 383 -26.48 17.87 16.22
C ASP A 383 -26.40 19.28 16.82
N ALA A 384 -26.07 19.37 18.11
CA ALA A 384 -26.09 20.60 18.89
C ALA A 384 -24.95 20.66 19.91
N PRO A 385 -23.68 20.49 19.49
CA PRO A 385 -22.55 20.46 20.42
C PRO A 385 -22.34 21.84 21.05
N LEU A 386 -21.63 21.87 22.17
CA LEU A 386 -21.04 23.09 22.72
C LEU A 386 -19.88 23.59 21.86
N PRO A 387 -19.52 24.87 21.97
CA PRO A 387 -18.21 25.35 21.56
C PRO A 387 -17.10 24.53 22.24
N SER A 388 -15.97 24.36 21.55
CA SER A 388 -14.84 23.55 22.03
C SER A 388 -14.28 24.04 23.37
N GLU A 389 -14.37 25.34 23.64
CA GLU A 389 -14.25 25.88 24.99
C GLU A 389 -15.35 26.93 25.20
N CYS A 390 -16.05 26.85 26.33
CA CYS A 390 -17.05 27.85 26.68
C CYS A 390 -17.27 27.94 28.19
N ARG A 391 -17.92 29.02 28.61
CA ARG A 391 -18.41 29.18 29.99
C ARG A 391 -19.91 29.06 30.00
N ILE A 392 -20.45 28.27 30.91
CA ILE A 392 -21.88 28.07 31.10
C ILE A 392 -22.26 28.67 32.45
N ARG A 393 -22.97 29.79 32.44
CA ARG A 393 -23.43 30.45 33.66
C ARG A 393 -24.90 30.19 33.88
N ILE A 394 -25.26 29.75 35.08
CA ILE A 394 -26.64 29.51 35.48
C ILE A 394 -27.05 30.59 36.48
N TYR A 395 -28.18 31.23 36.23
CA TYR A 395 -28.74 32.31 37.03
C TYR A 395 -30.15 31.96 37.50
N SER A 396 -30.51 32.46 38.68
CA SER A 396 -31.91 32.55 39.10
C SER A 396 -32.69 33.56 38.24
N ILE A 397 -34.02 33.54 38.29
CA ILE A 397 -34.87 34.53 37.60
C ILE A 397 -34.63 35.98 38.06
N SER A 398 -34.08 36.20 39.26
CA SER A 398 -33.70 37.52 39.77
C SER A 398 -32.33 37.99 39.27
N GLY A 399 -31.61 37.15 38.52
CA GLY A 399 -30.29 37.45 37.98
C GLY A 399 -29.11 37.10 38.89
N ALA A 400 -29.35 36.48 40.05
CA ALA A 400 -28.26 36.00 40.91
C ALA A 400 -27.57 34.78 40.28
N LEU A 401 -26.24 34.81 40.20
CA LEU A 401 -25.42 33.70 39.71
C LEU A 401 -25.48 32.52 40.67
N ILE A 402 -25.87 31.36 40.16
CA ILE A 402 -25.98 30.10 40.91
C ILE A 402 -24.69 29.31 40.81
N THR A 403 -24.19 29.10 39.57
CA THR A 403 -22.93 28.42 39.32
C THR A 403 -22.38 28.79 37.94
N GLU A 404 -21.08 28.57 37.75
CA GLU A 404 -20.36 28.73 36.48
C GLU A 404 -19.60 27.44 36.17
N LEU A 405 -19.93 26.83 35.04
CA LEU A 405 -19.30 25.61 34.53
C LEU A 405 -18.37 25.96 33.38
N HIS A 406 -17.33 25.16 33.18
CA HIS A 406 -16.30 25.39 32.17
C HIS A 406 -16.22 24.17 31.26
N GLU A 407 -16.48 24.38 29.97
CA GLU A 407 -16.18 23.40 28.94
C GLU A 407 -14.79 23.67 28.39
N THR A 408 -13.94 22.65 28.35
CA THR A 408 -12.53 22.80 27.97
C THR A 408 -12.00 21.67 27.12
N ASP A 409 -12.57 20.47 27.12
CA ASP A 409 -12.00 19.32 26.40
C ASP A 409 -12.40 19.27 24.91
N GLY A 410 -13.49 19.97 24.59
CA GLY A 410 -14.02 20.16 23.25
C GLY A 410 -14.86 19.00 22.73
N ASP A 411 -15.28 18.08 23.58
CA ASP A 411 -16.21 16.99 23.24
C ASP A 411 -17.61 17.51 22.87
N GLY A 412 -17.87 18.79 23.13
CA GLY A 412 -19.12 19.48 22.83
C GLY A 412 -20.26 19.11 23.77
N ILE A 413 -19.98 18.52 24.93
CA ILE A 413 -20.99 18.15 25.92
C ILE A 413 -20.49 18.32 27.36
N HIS A 414 -21.12 19.24 28.09
CA HIS A 414 -20.83 19.43 29.50
C HIS A 414 -21.88 18.73 30.37
N THR A 415 -21.47 17.88 31.30
CA THR A 415 -22.37 17.24 32.27
C THR A 415 -22.28 17.91 33.64
N TRP A 416 -23.33 18.63 34.03
CA TRP A 416 -23.48 19.19 35.37
C TRP A 416 -24.01 18.12 36.34
N SER A 417 -23.10 17.56 37.14
CA SER A 417 -23.41 16.51 38.12
C SER A 417 -22.44 16.59 39.31
N PRO A 418 -22.93 16.62 40.57
CA PRO A 418 -24.32 16.80 40.94
C PRO A 418 -24.84 18.20 40.56
N VAL A 419 -26.16 18.36 40.47
CA VAL A 419 -26.80 19.64 40.12
C VAL A 419 -26.87 20.55 41.35
N THR A 420 -25.76 21.23 41.63
CA THR A 420 -25.56 22.10 42.80
C THR A 420 -25.09 23.49 42.42
N ASP A 421 -25.31 24.47 43.30
CA ASP A 421 -24.74 25.80 43.20
C ASP A 421 -23.19 25.81 43.36
N GLY A 422 -22.60 26.99 43.27
CA GLY A 422 -21.15 27.19 43.38
C GLY A 422 -20.55 26.86 44.76
N VAL A 423 -21.36 26.62 45.79
CA VAL A 423 -20.91 26.16 47.12
C VAL A 423 -21.24 24.69 47.39
N GLY A 424 -21.79 23.98 46.40
CA GLY A 424 -22.11 22.55 46.48
C GLY A 424 -23.47 22.24 47.10
N MET A 425 -24.34 23.23 47.29
CA MET A 425 -25.71 22.99 47.75
C MET A 425 -26.65 22.70 46.58
N GLU A 426 -27.56 21.75 46.79
CA GLU A 426 -28.59 21.46 45.80
C GLU A 426 -29.47 22.69 45.55
N ILE A 427 -29.75 22.94 44.27
CA ILE A 427 -30.61 24.06 43.88
C ILE A 427 -32.08 23.72 44.12
N ALA A 428 -32.88 24.74 44.45
CA ALA A 428 -34.31 24.60 44.71
C ALA A 428 -35.13 24.33 43.43
N SER A 429 -36.37 23.86 43.60
CA SER A 429 -37.33 23.81 42.50
C SER A 429 -37.60 25.22 41.97
N GLY A 430 -37.60 25.39 40.64
CA GLY A 430 -37.77 26.70 40.04
C GLY A 430 -37.30 26.77 38.59
N VAL A 431 -37.45 27.96 38.02
CA VAL A 431 -36.93 28.29 36.69
C VAL A 431 -35.58 28.99 36.83
N TYR A 432 -34.63 28.60 35.99
CA TYR A 432 -33.30 29.19 35.91
C TYR A 432 -33.03 29.63 34.47
N ILE A 433 -32.10 30.57 34.30
CA ILE A 433 -31.63 31.04 33.00
C ILE A 433 -30.18 30.58 32.85
N TYR A 434 -29.85 29.94 31.73
CA TYR A 434 -28.46 29.62 31.42
C TYR A 434 -27.95 30.50 30.28
N VAL A 435 -26.65 30.78 30.32
CA VAL A 435 -25.90 31.48 29.27
C VAL A 435 -24.67 30.66 28.92
N ILE A 436 -24.62 30.15 27.69
CA ILE A 436 -23.43 29.52 27.10
C ILE A 436 -22.69 30.62 26.35
N ASP A 437 -21.44 30.88 26.75
CA ASP A 437 -20.57 31.91 26.18
C ASP A 437 -19.38 31.24 25.48
N GLY A 438 -19.47 31.11 24.15
CA GLY A 438 -18.44 30.53 23.29
C GLY A 438 -17.37 31.51 22.81
N GLY A 439 -17.37 32.74 23.35
CA GLY A 439 -16.45 33.82 22.96
C GLY A 439 -16.89 34.58 21.70
N VAL A 440 -17.32 33.88 20.64
CA VAL A 440 -17.80 34.52 19.40
C VAL A 440 -19.28 34.89 19.51
N ASN A 441 -20.11 33.99 20.04
CA ASN A 441 -21.52 34.22 20.30
C ASN A 441 -21.96 33.66 21.65
N LYS A 442 -23.18 34.02 22.04
CA LYS A 442 -23.80 33.57 23.28
C LYS A 442 -25.15 32.93 23.00
N LYS A 443 -25.43 31.85 23.71
CA LYS A 443 -26.74 31.20 23.71
C LYS A 443 -27.39 31.34 25.07
N HIS A 444 -28.61 31.87 25.06
CA HIS A 444 -29.45 31.97 26.25
C HIS A 444 -30.53 30.88 26.19
N GLY A 445 -30.90 30.34 27.33
CA GLY A 445 -32.04 29.45 27.45
C GLY A 445 -32.55 29.33 28.87
N LYS A 446 -33.58 28.52 29.05
CA LYS A 446 -34.24 28.30 30.34
C LYS A 446 -34.04 26.86 30.79
N LEU A 447 -33.89 26.67 32.09
CA LEU A 447 -33.92 25.39 32.79
C LEU A 447 -35.10 25.42 33.76
N ALA A 448 -35.69 24.27 34.03
CA ALA A 448 -36.68 24.09 35.08
C ALA A 448 -36.26 22.91 35.95
N VAL A 449 -36.32 23.06 37.26
CA VAL A 449 -36.00 22.02 38.25
C VAL A 449 -37.25 21.72 39.04
N ILE A 450 -37.62 20.44 39.13
CA ILE A 450 -38.79 19.95 39.88
C ILE A 450 -38.31 18.83 40.80
N ARG A 451 -38.07 19.18 42.06
CA ARG A 451 -37.71 18.24 43.12
C ARG A 451 -38.92 17.54 43.72
#